data_AF-D9STU1-F1
#
_entry.id   AF-D9STU1-F1
#
_cell.length_a   1.000
_cell.length_b   1.000
_cell.length_c   1.000
_cell.angle_alpha   90.00
_cell.angle_beta   90.00
_cell.angle_gamma   90.00
#
_symmetry.space_group_name_H-M   'P 1'
#
loop_
_entity.id
_entity.type
_entity.pdbx_description
1 polymer ?
#
loop_
_entity_poly.entity_id
_entity_poly.type
_entity_poly.pdbx_seq_one_letter_code
_entity_poly.pdbx_strand_id
1 'polypeptide(L)'
;MVKKCMSLIAFVFMFIIVISTKTFAETNYNEISNNGSMTAISTQTSDSQLTEAETYKLLYENQKEFNGKILDTIYWALGAIGAAIIALLGGNIFFNYRVNKNEIENISQNLSREFEKFKNDSADGIQQKINESMIVNRDEFKNLSLNNQKEMQKYIDNQNVQIKSIKTFFDEALEEIGASVENNQRGTQRMCESLEKNFQRENKDLRVELNKLEAEKWRNKGVYQNVLACYVRAGNLEIELKLNIEDTIKNILEALENSSRLSNAYSTLLFQFIEKIPEKYSIQKEKINEIARSLPIQ
;
A
#
# COMPACT_ATOMS: atom_id res chain seq x y z
N MET A 1 -60.83 11.65 8.00
CA MET A 1 -61.89 10.99 8.81
C MET A 1 -63.28 11.58 8.52
N VAL A 2 -63.43 12.91 8.53
CA VAL A 2 -64.72 13.63 8.28
C VAL A 2 -65.42 13.25 6.97
N LYS A 3 -64.68 13.09 5.85
CA LYS A 3 -65.26 12.64 4.56
C LYS A 3 -65.89 11.24 4.62
N LYS A 4 -65.36 10.33 5.45
CA LYS A 4 -65.90 8.97 5.59
C LYS A 4 -67.19 8.96 6.43
N CYS A 5 -67.31 9.81 7.45
CA CYS A 5 -68.54 9.97 8.23
C CYS A 5 -69.70 10.56 7.39
N MET A 6 -69.44 11.57 6.56
CA MET A 6 -70.49 12.12 5.68
C MET A 6 -70.99 11.10 4.66
N SER A 7 -70.11 10.24 4.12
CA SER A 7 -70.49 9.18 3.19
C SER A 7 -71.41 8.13 3.83
N LEU A 8 -71.20 7.80 5.10
CA LEU A 8 -72.01 6.81 5.81
C LEU A 8 -73.43 7.34 6.07
N ILE A 9 -73.54 8.61 6.49
CA ILE A 9 -74.82 9.27 6.76
C ILE A 9 -75.65 9.40 5.47
N ALA A 10 -75.01 9.76 4.35
CA ALA A 10 -75.68 9.82 3.05
C ALA A 10 -76.22 8.46 2.60
N PHE A 11 -75.47 7.38 2.88
CA PHE A 11 -75.88 6.01 2.52
C PHE A 11 -77.09 5.54 3.35
N VAL A 12 -77.10 5.83 4.65
CA VAL A 12 -78.23 5.52 5.55
C VAL A 12 -79.48 6.27 5.11
N PHE A 13 -79.36 7.56 4.75
CA PHE A 13 -80.49 8.35 4.24
C PHE A 13 -81.04 7.81 2.93
N MET A 14 -80.18 7.42 1.99
CA MET A 14 -80.61 6.85 0.71
C MET A 14 -81.32 5.50 0.92
N PHE A 15 -80.85 4.68 1.86
CA PHE A 15 -81.45 3.38 2.18
C PHE A 15 -82.86 3.54 2.77
N ILE A 16 -83.08 4.52 3.64
CA ILE A 16 -84.40 4.83 4.22
C ILE A 16 -85.38 5.33 3.13
N ILE A 17 -84.91 6.14 2.18
CA ILE A 17 -85.73 6.61 1.05
C ILE A 17 -86.15 5.43 0.15
N VAL A 18 -85.24 4.50 -0.15
CA VAL A 18 -85.51 3.32 -0.99
C VAL A 18 -86.51 2.36 -0.33
N ILE A 19 -86.45 2.19 1.00
CA ILE A 19 -87.42 1.36 1.72
C ILE A 19 -88.80 2.03 1.71
N SER A 20 -88.87 3.34 1.90
CA SER A 20 -90.13 4.10 1.99
C SER A 20 -90.90 4.11 0.65
N THR A 21 -90.20 4.18 -0.49
CA THR A 21 -90.83 4.16 -1.83
C THR A 21 -91.38 2.80 -2.22
N LYS A 22 -90.77 1.70 -1.75
CA LYS A 22 -91.30 0.34 -2.02
C LYS A 22 -92.61 0.08 -1.29
N THR A 23 -92.73 0.49 -0.02
CA THR A 23 -93.97 0.33 0.74
C THR A 23 -95.14 1.14 0.19
N PHE A 24 -94.89 2.31 -0.41
CA PHE A 24 -95.96 3.13 -1.01
C PHE A 24 -96.46 2.57 -2.37
N ALA A 25 -95.60 1.85 -3.09
CA ALA A 25 -95.97 1.23 -4.36
C ALA A 25 -96.86 -0.01 -4.18
N GLU A 26 -96.67 -0.79 -3.11
CA GLU A 26 -97.47 -1.99 -2.84
C GLU A 26 -98.88 -1.69 -2.31
N THR A 27 -99.08 -0.56 -1.61
CA THR A 27 -100.42 -0.15 -1.15
C THR A 27 -101.33 0.38 -2.26
N ASN A 28 -100.77 0.92 -3.35
CA ASN A 28 -101.58 1.46 -4.47
C ASN A 28 -101.96 0.42 -5.54
N TYR A 29 -101.34 -0.77 -5.55
CA TYR A 29 -101.62 -1.78 -6.58
C TYR A 29 -102.84 -2.68 -6.24
N ASN A 30 -103.28 -2.71 -4.97
CA ASN A 30 -104.39 -3.57 -4.54
C ASN A 30 -105.78 -2.89 -4.54
N GLU A 31 -105.88 -1.58 -4.78
CA GLU A 31 -107.17 -0.85 -4.81
C GLU A 31 -107.77 -0.63 -6.22
N ILE A 32 -107.09 -1.03 -7.29
CA ILE A 32 -107.53 -0.75 -8.68
C ILE A 32 -108.05 -2.01 -9.43
N SER A 33 -107.99 -3.21 -8.84
CA SER A 33 -108.37 -4.48 -9.50
C SER A 33 -109.73 -5.08 -9.08
N ASN A 34 -110.66 -4.29 -8.55
CA ASN A 34 -112.04 -4.76 -8.34
C ASN A 34 -113.04 -3.61 -8.45
N ASN A 35 -113.28 -3.15 -9.69
CA ASN A 35 -114.49 -2.41 -10.05
C ASN A 35 -114.81 -2.62 -11.53
N GLY A 36 -115.73 -3.55 -11.80
CA GLY A 36 -116.28 -3.79 -13.13
C GLY A 36 -117.53 -4.66 -13.10
N SER A 37 -118.68 -4.03 -13.33
CA SER A 37 -119.92 -4.59 -13.93
C SER A 37 -120.98 -5.24 -13.03
N MET A 38 -122.11 -4.53 -12.82
CA MET A 38 -123.45 -4.83 -13.39
C MET A 38 -124.51 -3.92 -12.73
N THR A 39 -125.05 -2.92 -13.43
CA THR A 39 -126.36 -2.90 -14.13
C THR A 39 -127.63 -3.16 -13.29
N ALA A 40 -128.31 -2.06 -12.96
CA ALA A 40 -129.67 -1.66 -13.38
C ALA A 40 -130.95 -2.38 -12.86
N ILE A 41 -131.96 -1.51 -12.58
CA ILE A 41 -133.43 -1.72 -12.56
C ILE A 41 -133.99 -2.29 -11.23
N SER A 42 -135.11 -1.87 -10.64
CA SER A 42 -135.94 -0.65 -10.61
C SER A 42 -137.01 -0.91 -9.52
N THR A 43 -137.55 0.18 -8.96
CA THR A 43 -138.93 0.32 -8.43
C THR A 43 -139.42 -0.48 -7.21
N GLN A 44 -139.98 0.33 -6.30
CA GLN A 44 -141.26 0.13 -5.60
C GLN A 44 -141.29 -0.61 -4.25
N THR A 45 -141.59 0.21 -3.23
CA THR A 45 -142.57 -0.01 -2.15
C THR A 45 -142.58 -1.37 -1.46
N SER A 46 -142.24 -1.38 -0.16
CA SER A 46 -143.15 -1.77 0.94
C SER A 46 -142.38 -1.81 2.26
N ASP A 47 -142.99 -1.31 3.32
CA ASP A 47 -142.68 -1.63 4.72
C ASP A 47 -142.45 -3.15 4.88
N SER A 48 -141.23 -3.55 5.23
CA SER A 48 -140.98 -4.84 5.88
C SER A 48 -139.67 -4.77 6.65
N GLN A 49 -139.69 -5.35 7.84
CA GLN A 49 -138.67 -5.25 8.88
C GLN A 49 -137.29 -5.75 8.40
N LEU A 50 -136.27 -4.91 8.51
CA LEU A 50 -134.85 -5.27 8.40
C LEU A 50 -134.53 -6.39 9.40
N THR A 51 -134.12 -7.56 8.88
CA THR A 51 -133.60 -8.66 9.67
C THR A 51 -132.23 -8.32 10.24
N GLU A 52 -132.07 -8.52 11.54
CA GLU A 52 -130.94 -8.18 12.42
C GLU A 52 -129.53 -8.48 11.83
N ALA A 53 -129.41 -9.50 10.99
CA ALA A 53 -128.15 -9.97 10.43
C ALA A 53 -127.44 -8.97 9.49
N GLU A 54 -128.18 -8.19 8.70
CA GLU A 54 -127.57 -7.23 7.77
C GLU A 54 -127.04 -5.98 8.47
N THR A 55 -127.68 -5.58 9.57
CA THR A 55 -127.23 -4.43 10.39
C THR A 55 -125.90 -4.74 11.08
N TYR A 56 -125.70 -5.98 11.56
CA TYR A 56 -124.43 -6.40 12.15
C TYR A 56 -123.26 -6.42 11.15
N LYS A 57 -123.52 -6.81 9.89
CA LYS A 57 -122.46 -6.82 8.86
C LYS A 57 -121.99 -5.40 8.53
N LEU A 58 -122.92 -4.45 8.39
CA LEU A 58 -122.61 -3.05 8.11
C LEU A 58 -121.84 -2.38 9.26
N LEU A 59 -122.20 -2.69 10.51
CA LEU A 59 -121.47 -2.22 11.69
C LEU A 59 -120.03 -2.76 11.73
N TYR A 60 -119.81 -4.03 11.39
CA TYR A 60 -118.48 -4.63 11.39
C TYR A 60 -117.56 -4.07 10.30
N GLU A 61 -118.05 -3.87 9.08
CA GLU A 61 -117.25 -3.28 8.00
C GLU A 61 -116.88 -1.82 8.27
N ASN A 62 -117.83 -1.02 8.79
CA ASN A 62 -117.53 0.35 9.24
C ASN A 62 -116.48 0.36 10.36
N GLN A 63 -116.57 -0.56 11.32
CA GLN A 63 -115.60 -0.63 12.40
C GLN A 63 -114.20 -1.04 11.90
N LYS A 64 -114.12 -1.91 10.90
CA LYS A 64 -112.85 -2.31 10.27
C LYS A 64 -112.21 -1.16 9.51
N GLU A 65 -112.98 -0.39 8.73
CA GLU A 65 -112.46 0.78 8.00
C GLU A 65 -112.03 1.90 8.96
N PHE A 66 -112.80 2.12 10.03
CA PHE A 66 -112.47 3.13 11.04
C PHE A 66 -111.18 2.77 11.80
N ASN A 67 -111.00 1.50 12.16
CA ASN A 67 -109.78 1.02 12.80
C ASN A 67 -108.55 1.16 11.88
N GLY A 68 -108.72 0.98 10.57
CA GLY A 68 -107.65 1.22 9.59
C GLY A 68 -107.18 2.67 9.58
N LYS A 69 -108.12 3.63 9.51
CA LYS A 69 -107.79 5.08 9.53
C LYS A 69 -107.14 5.53 10.83
N ILE A 70 -107.55 4.96 11.97
CA ILE A 70 -106.90 5.22 13.27
C ILE A 70 -105.46 4.73 13.26
N LEU A 71 -105.20 3.52 12.75
CA LEU A 71 -103.84 2.95 12.67
C LEU A 71 -102.91 3.82 11.81
N ASP A 72 -103.35 4.27 10.64
CA ASP A 72 -102.53 5.12 9.76
C ASP A 72 -102.21 6.49 10.37
N THR A 73 -103.17 7.09 11.07
CA THR A 73 -102.96 8.36 11.78
C THR A 73 -101.94 8.20 12.91
N ILE A 74 -102.02 7.07 13.63
CA ILE A 74 -101.04 6.74 14.68
C ILE A 74 -99.65 6.54 14.07
N TYR A 75 -99.52 5.82 12.94
CA TYR A 75 -98.22 5.63 12.28
C TYR A 75 -97.61 6.94 11.79
N TRP A 76 -98.40 7.83 11.19
CA TRP A 76 -97.92 9.14 10.78
C TRP A 76 -97.50 10.02 11.96
N ALA A 77 -98.27 10.01 13.05
CA ALA A 77 -97.91 10.72 14.28
C ALA A 77 -96.62 10.16 14.91
N LEU A 78 -96.46 8.83 14.96
CA LEU A 78 -95.25 8.18 15.45
C LEU A 78 -94.03 8.53 14.58
N GLY A 79 -94.22 8.57 13.25
CA GLY A 79 -93.19 8.96 12.30
C GLY A 79 -92.73 10.41 12.49
N ALA A 80 -93.68 11.33 12.68
CA ALA A 80 -93.38 12.75 12.92
C ALA A 80 -92.60 12.97 14.22
N ILE A 81 -92.99 12.25 15.30
CA ILE A 81 -92.27 12.30 16.59
C ILE A 81 -90.87 11.70 16.44
N GLY A 82 -90.73 10.57 15.75
CA GLY A 82 -89.43 9.96 15.48
C GLY A 82 -88.48 10.88 14.71
N ALA A 83 -88.98 11.57 13.69
CA ALA A 83 -88.20 12.54 12.92
C ALA A 83 -87.75 13.76 13.77
N ALA A 84 -88.62 14.26 14.66
CA ALA A 84 -88.29 15.37 15.55
C ALA A 84 -87.17 15.00 16.54
N ILE A 85 -87.18 13.78 17.08
CA ILE A 85 -86.13 13.29 17.98
C ILE A 85 -84.79 13.18 17.24
N ILE A 86 -84.78 12.61 16.02
CA ILE A 86 -83.57 12.52 15.19
C ILE A 86 -83.02 13.91 14.85
N ALA A 87 -83.88 14.88 14.54
CA ALA A 87 -83.47 16.25 14.24
C ALA A 87 -82.85 16.95 15.46
N LEU A 88 -83.42 16.77 16.65
CA LEU A 88 -82.88 17.35 17.89
C LEU A 88 -81.51 16.75 18.26
N LEU A 89 -81.36 15.42 18.15
CA LEU A 89 -80.09 14.75 18.41
C LEU A 89 -79.03 15.12 17.37
N GLY A 90 -79.40 15.17 16.08
CA GLY A 90 -78.52 15.58 15.00
C GLY A 90 -78.07 17.04 15.11
N GLY A 91 -78.97 17.93 15.51
CA GLY A 91 -78.68 19.34 15.75
C GLY A 91 -77.65 19.55 16.85
N ASN A 92 -77.80 18.87 17.99
CA ASN A 92 -76.88 18.99 19.11
C ASN A 92 -75.44 18.53 18.76
N ILE A 93 -75.30 17.44 18.01
CA ILE A 93 -73.99 16.96 17.54
C ILE A 93 -73.36 17.96 16.56
N PHE A 94 -74.15 18.53 15.66
CA PHE A 94 -73.68 19.48 14.65
C PHE A 94 -73.20 20.81 15.27
N PHE A 95 -73.92 21.34 16.28
CA PHE A 95 -73.53 22.57 16.97
C PHE A 95 -72.26 22.37 17.80
N ASN A 96 -72.13 21.24 18.51
CA ASN A 96 -70.95 20.97 19.32
C ASN A 96 -69.68 20.82 18.45
N TYR A 97 -69.80 20.22 17.26
CA TYR A 97 -68.70 20.14 16.29
C TYR A 97 -68.27 21.51 15.75
N ARG A 98 -69.21 22.44 15.53
CA ARG A 98 -68.90 23.77 14.98
C ARG A 98 -68.21 24.69 15.99
N VAL A 99 -68.62 24.65 17.26
CA VAL A 99 -68.01 25.47 18.32
C VAL A 99 -66.60 24.98 18.66
N ASN A 100 -66.37 23.66 18.67
CA ASN A 100 -65.04 23.07 18.93
C ASN A 100 -64.01 23.33 17.82
N LYS A 101 -64.44 23.74 16.62
CA LYS A 101 -63.52 23.94 15.49
C LYS A 101 -62.50 25.05 15.75
N ASN A 102 -62.94 26.16 16.38
CA ASN A 102 -62.06 27.30 16.66
C ASN A 102 -61.04 26.97 17.76
N GLU A 103 -61.44 26.21 18.78
CA GLU A 103 -60.53 25.75 19.85
C GLU A 103 -59.51 24.74 19.32
N ILE A 104 -59.95 23.79 18.49
CA ILE A 104 -59.07 22.83 17.82
C ILE A 104 -58.07 23.54 16.90
N GLU A 105 -58.51 24.59 16.20
CA GLU A 105 -57.64 25.36 15.30
C GLU A 105 -56.59 26.17 16.09
N ASN A 106 -56.96 26.78 17.21
CA ASN A 106 -56.02 27.46 18.11
C ASN A 106 -55.03 26.48 18.78
N ILE A 107 -55.50 25.31 19.23
CA ILE A 107 -54.62 24.27 19.78
C ILE A 107 -53.66 23.78 18.70
N SER A 108 -54.15 23.51 17.49
CA SER A 108 -53.32 23.08 16.37
C SER A 108 -52.25 24.11 16.00
N GLN A 109 -52.61 25.41 15.98
CA GLN A 109 -51.65 26.48 15.72
C GLN A 109 -50.60 26.60 16.81
N ASN A 110 -50.99 26.55 18.10
CA ASN A 110 -50.04 26.61 19.21
C ASN A 110 -49.13 25.38 19.23
N LEU A 111 -49.67 24.20 18.99
CA LEU A 111 -48.90 22.95 18.95
C LEU A 111 -47.95 22.95 17.75
N SER A 112 -48.37 23.49 16.61
CA SER A 112 -47.49 23.69 15.44
C SER A 112 -46.36 24.67 15.73
N ARG A 113 -46.64 25.79 16.42
CA ARG A 113 -45.62 26.78 16.81
C ARG A 113 -44.62 26.22 17.81
N GLU A 114 -45.09 25.53 18.86
CA GLU A 114 -44.23 24.86 19.84
C GLU A 114 -43.40 23.76 19.18
N PHE A 115 -44.00 23.00 18.25
CA PHE A 115 -43.29 21.98 17.50
C PHE A 115 -42.24 22.57 16.56
N GLU A 116 -42.53 23.67 15.87
CA GLU A 116 -41.54 24.40 15.06
C GLU A 116 -40.41 24.95 15.92
N LYS A 117 -40.73 25.55 17.07
CA LYS A 117 -39.74 26.06 18.02
C LYS A 117 -38.86 24.93 18.55
N PHE A 118 -39.44 23.84 19.03
CA PHE A 118 -38.70 22.66 19.49
C PHE A 118 -37.83 22.06 18.39
N LYS A 119 -38.34 22.00 17.15
CA LYS A 119 -37.59 21.53 15.98
C LYS A 119 -36.38 22.43 15.71
N ASN A 120 -36.55 23.74 15.75
CA ASN A 120 -35.46 24.70 15.53
C ASN A 120 -34.42 24.63 16.65
N ASP A 121 -34.85 24.65 17.91
CA ASP A 121 -33.96 24.54 19.08
C ASP A 121 -33.18 23.21 19.07
N SER A 122 -33.82 22.10 18.68
CA SER A 122 -33.16 20.80 18.54
C SER A 122 -32.18 20.78 17.36
N ALA A 123 -32.54 21.39 16.22
CA ALA A 123 -31.68 21.48 15.06
C ALA A 123 -30.42 22.31 15.37
N ASP A 124 -30.59 23.44 16.05
CA ASP A 124 -29.49 24.32 16.46
C ASP A 124 -28.57 23.62 17.48
N GLY A 125 -29.15 22.91 18.47
CA GLY A 125 -28.38 22.13 19.43
C GLY A 125 -27.60 20.97 18.80
N ILE A 126 -28.17 20.30 17.80
CA ILE A 126 -27.49 19.27 17.01
C ILE A 126 -26.36 19.91 16.19
N GLN A 127 -26.62 21.03 15.52
CA GLN A 127 -25.62 21.70 14.70
C GLN A 127 -24.45 22.22 15.52
N GLN A 128 -24.71 22.76 16.72
CA GLN A 128 -23.67 23.18 17.65
C GLN A 128 -22.80 22.00 18.07
N LYS A 129 -23.40 20.88 18.50
CA LYS A 129 -22.65 19.66 18.87
C LYS A 129 -21.84 19.09 17.71
N ILE A 130 -22.37 19.14 16.48
CA ILE A 130 -21.65 18.74 15.27
C ILE A 130 -20.42 19.65 15.08
N ASN A 131 -20.58 20.96 15.20
CA ASN A 131 -19.48 21.91 15.03
C ASN A 131 -18.41 21.75 16.13
N GLU A 132 -18.83 21.59 17.39
CA GLU A 132 -17.92 21.34 18.52
C GLU A 132 -17.14 20.03 18.34
N SER A 133 -17.83 18.95 17.96
CA SER A 133 -17.19 17.65 17.67
C SER A 133 -16.22 17.75 16.48
N MET A 134 -16.57 18.48 15.42
CA MET A 134 -15.65 18.71 14.30
C MET A 134 -14.39 19.46 14.70
N ILE A 135 -14.51 20.47 15.58
CA ILE A 135 -13.34 21.23 16.07
C ILE A 135 -12.43 20.32 16.88
N VAL A 136 -12.97 19.56 17.85
CA VAL A 136 -12.20 18.63 18.68
C VAL A 136 -11.49 17.58 17.82
N ASN A 137 -12.23 16.94 16.89
CA ASN A 137 -11.65 15.93 15.99
C ASN A 137 -10.57 16.52 15.09
N ARG A 138 -10.73 17.77 14.64
CA ARG A 138 -9.73 18.46 13.81
C ARG A 138 -8.45 18.73 14.58
N ASP A 139 -8.56 19.16 15.83
CA ASP A 139 -7.40 19.43 16.68
C ASP A 139 -6.69 18.15 17.10
N GLU A 140 -7.43 17.09 17.43
CA GLU A 140 -6.87 15.76 17.67
C GLU A 140 -6.14 15.24 16.42
N PHE A 141 -6.76 15.35 15.25
CA PHE A 141 -6.13 14.95 13.99
C PHE A 141 -4.85 15.76 13.70
N LYS A 142 -4.86 17.07 13.97
CA LYS A 142 -3.68 17.93 13.79
C LYS A 142 -2.56 17.54 14.76
N ASN A 143 -2.88 17.24 16.01
CA ASN A 143 -1.91 16.80 17.02
C ASN A 143 -1.34 15.42 16.69
N LEU A 144 -2.19 14.49 16.24
CA LEU A 144 -1.78 13.17 15.80
C LEU A 144 -0.85 13.25 14.57
N SER A 145 -1.21 14.07 13.58
CA SER A 145 -0.37 14.32 12.40
C SER A 145 0.99 14.92 12.78
N LEU A 146 1.00 15.90 13.68
CA LEU A 146 2.23 16.52 14.17
C LEU A 146 3.12 15.53 14.94
N ASN A 147 2.53 14.66 15.76
CA ASN A 147 3.28 13.63 16.48
C ASN A 147 3.87 12.59 15.51
N ASN A 148 3.08 12.10 14.56
CA ASN A 148 3.56 11.17 13.55
C ASN A 148 4.70 11.78 12.71
N GLN A 149 4.61 13.07 12.37
CA GLN A 149 5.68 13.79 11.67
C GLN A 149 6.96 13.86 12.53
N LYS A 150 6.84 14.15 13.83
CA LYS A 150 7.99 14.18 14.76
C LYS A 150 8.63 12.81 14.92
N GLU A 151 7.84 11.74 15.03
CA GLU A 151 8.37 10.37 15.11
C GLU A 151 9.07 9.95 13.83
N MET A 152 8.49 10.29 12.68
CA MET A 152 9.13 10.05 11.38
C MET A 152 10.46 10.80 11.26
N GLN A 153 10.52 12.05 11.73
CA GLN A 153 11.76 12.82 11.74
C GLN A 153 12.83 12.17 12.62
N LYS A 154 12.48 11.71 13.82
CA LYS A 154 13.41 10.98 14.70
C LYS A 154 13.94 9.71 14.03
N TYR A 155 13.08 8.99 13.31
CA TYR A 155 13.49 7.81 12.56
C TYR A 155 14.50 8.15 11.46
N ILE A 156 14.24 9.21 10.68
CA ILE A 156 15.14 9.71 9.64
C ILE A 156 16.50 10.13 10.26
N ASP A 157 16.48 10.87 11.36
CA ASP A 157 17.70 11.33 12.03
C ASP A 157 18.53 10.14 12.54
N ASN A 158 17.88 9.13 13.12
CA ASN A 158 18.55 7.91 13.57
C ASN A 158 19.15 7.12 12.39
N GLN A 159 18.44 7.00 11.27
CA GLN A 159 18.98 6.37 10.06
C GLN A 159 20.19 7.15 9.51
N ASN A 160 20.15 8.48 9.51
CA ASN A 160 21.26 9.31 9.06
C ASN A 160 22.51 9.13 9.93
N VAL A 161 22.35 8.97 11.25
CA VAL A 161 23.46 8.66 12.15
C VAL A 161 24.07 7.29 11.82
N GLN A 162 23.24 6.27 11.58
CA GLN A 162 23.71 4.93 11.19
C GLN A 162 24.44 4.94 9.84
N ILE A 163 23.89 5.64 8.84
CA ILE A 163 24.53 5.80 7.54
C ILE A 163 25.90 6.48 7.69
N LYS A 164 25.99 7.51 8.53
CA LYS A 164 27.25 8.21 8.79
C LYS A 164 28.29 7.30 9.45
N SER A 165 27.90 6.53 10.47
CA SER A 165 28.84 5.60 11.14
C SER A 165 29.31 4.49 10.21
N ILE A 166 28.42 3.95 9.37
CA ILE A 166 28.77 2.95 8.35
C ILE A 166 29.76 3.55 7.36
N LYS A 167 29.52 4.78 6.90
CA LYS A 167 30.43 5.47 5.98
C LYS A 167 31.82 5.65 6.59
N THR A 168 31.90 6.15 7.82
CA THR A 168 33.19 6.31 8.53
C THR A 168 33.92 4.98 8.68
N PHE A 169 33.22 3.91 9.05
CA PHE A 169 33.81 2.57 9.13
C PHE A 169 34.39 2.10 7.79
N PHE A 170 33.68 2.31 6.67
CA PHE A 170 34.19 1.96 5.35
C PHE A 170 35.37 2.82 4.92
N ASP A 171 35.36 4.11 5.23
CA ASP A 171 36.47 5.02 4.92
C ASP A 171 37.75 4.58 5.67
N GLU A 172 37.64 4.26 6.96
CA GLU A 172 38.75 3.72 7.78
C GLU A 172 39.26 2.38 7.25
N ALA A 173 38.35 1.46 6.90
CA ALA A 173 38.73 0.15 6.35
C ALA A 173 39.43 0.27 4.99
N LEU A 174 39.02 1.23 4.14
CA LEU A 174 39.69 1.50 2.86
C LEU A 174 41.10 2.06 3.06
N GLU A 175 41.29 2.92 4.06
CA GLU A 175 42.61 3.46 4.39
C GLU A 175 43.56 2.35 4.90
N GLU A 176 43.08 1.47 5.79
CA GLU A 176 43.86 0.34 6.30
C GLU A 176 44.24 -0.64 5.18
N ILE A 177 43.29 -0.98 4.30
CA ILE A 177 43.56 -1.83 3.13
C ILE A 177 44.60 -1.17 2.22
N GLY A 178 44.49 0.13 1.98
CA GLY A 178 45.45 0.90 1.19
C GLY A 178 46.87 0.81 1.75
N ALA A 179 47.03 1.05 3.05
CA ALA A 179 48.33 0.96 3.73
C ALA A 179 48.91 -0.46 3.71
N SER A 180 48.06 -1.48 3.90
CA SER A 180 48.46 -2.89 3.84
C SER A 180 48.95 -3.30 2.44
N VAL A 181 48.24 -2.86 1.39
CA VAL A 181 48.63 -3.09 -0.01
C VAL A 181 49.97 -2.43 -0.32
N GLU A 182 50.18 -1.18 0.10
CA GLU A 182 51.46 -0.48 -0.13
C GLU A 182 52.63 -1.18 0.58
N ASN A 183 52.43 -1.63 1.81
CA ASN A 183 53.44 -2.36 2.56
C ASN A 183 53.79 -3.70 1.89
N ASN A 184 52.80 -4.44 1.42
CA ASN A 184 53.00 -5.69 0.68
C ASN A 184 53.73 -5.46 -0.65
N GLN A 185 53.38 -4.39 -1.38
CA GLN A 185 54.07 -4.00 -2.61
C GLN A 185 55.54 -3.68 -2.35
N ARG A 186 55.85 -2.88 -1.32
CA ARG A 186 57.23 -2.59 -0.92
C ARG A 186 58.00 -3.84 -0.51
N GLY A 187 57.36 -4.76 0.22
CA GLY A 187 57.94 -6.05 0.59
C GLY A 187 58.30 -6.89 -0.63
N THR A 188 57.38 -6.98 -1.59
CA THR A 188 57.56 -7.73 -2.85
C THR A 188 58.67 -7.13 -3.69
N GLN A 189 58.72 -5.79 -3.81
CA GLN A 189 59.78 -5.11 -4.56
C GLN A 189 61.16 -5.40 -3.98
N ARG A 190 61.33 -5.32 -2.65
CA ARG A 190 62.60 -5.65 -1.99
C ARG A 190 63.02 -7.09 -2.23
N MET A 191 62.06 -8.01 -2.24
CA MET A 191 62.32 -9.42 -2.55
C MET A 191 62.78 -9.60 -4.00
N CYS A 192 62.13 -8.95 -4.97
CA CYS A 192 62.56 -8.96 -6.37
C CYS A 192 63.97 -8.41 -6.56
N GLU A 193 64.28 -7.26 -5.96
CA GLU A 193 65.61 -6.64 -6.02
C GLU A 193 66.69 -7.54 -5.39
N SER A 194 66.37 -8.23 -4.29
CA SER A 194 67.29 -9.18 -3.66
C SER A 194 67.50 -10.42 -4.53
N LEU A 195 66.43 -10.96 -5.13
CA LEU A 195 66.51 -12.12 -6.02
C LEU A 195 67.31 -11.79 -7.28
N GLU A 196 67.12 -10.61 -7.86
CA GLU A 196 67.88 -10.17 -9.02
C GLU A 196 69.38 -10.09 -8.72
N LYS A 197 69.76 -9.48 -7.58
CA LYS A 197 71.16 -9.42 -7.15
C LYS A 197 71.75 -10.82 -6.93
N ASN A 198 71.00 -11.72 -6.30
CA ASN A 198 71.43 -13.10 -6.08
C ASN A 198 71.63 -13.83 -7.41
N PHE A 199 70.69 -13.72 -8.34
CA PHE A 199 70.77 -14.33 -9.66
C PHE A 199 71.94 -13.77 -10.47
N GLN A 200 72.18 -12.46 -10.43
CA GLN A 200 73.35 -11.85 -11.08
C GLN A 200 74.67 -12.39 -10.49
N ARG A 201 74.74 -12.55 -9.18
CA ARG A 201 75.91 -13.12 -8.50
C ARG A 201 76.15 -14.58 -8.91
N GLU A 202 75.10 -15.40 -8.87
CA GLU A 202 75.15 -16.82 -9.23
C GLU A 202 75.51 -17.01 -10.72
N ASN A 203 74.96 -16.18 -11.62
CA ASN A 203 75.32 -16.21 -13.04
C ASN A 203 76.80 -15.88 -13.25
N LYS A 204 77.36 -14.90 -12.51
CA LYS A 204 78.80 -14.61 -12.55
C LYS A 204 79.62 -15.80 -12.03
N ASP A 205 79.17 -16.46 -10.97
CA ASP A 205 79.85 -17.62 -10.38
C ASP A 205 79.88 -18.81 -11.36
N LEU A 206 78.74 -19.15 -11.97
CA LEU A 206 78.66 -20.16 -13.02
C LEU A 206 79.55 -19.83 -14.23
N ARG A 207 79.69 -18.54 -14.58
CA ARG A 207 80.62 -18.12 -15.63
C ARG A 207 82.08 -18.31 -15.24
N VAL A 208 82.45 -18.16 -13.95
CA VAL A 208 83.80 -18.50 -13.46
C VAL A 208 84.05 -19.98 -13.70
N GLU A 209 83.16 -20.85 -13.24
CA GLU A 209 83.28 -22.31 -13.39
C GLU A 209 83.37 -22.72 -14.86
N LEU A 210 82.51 -22.15 -15.71
CA LEU A 210 82.51 -22.41 -17.15
C LEU A 210 83.86 -22.06 -17.78
N ASN A 211 84.42 -20.89 -17.46
CA ASN A 211 85.73 -20.48 -17.99
C ASN A 211 86.85 -21.42 -17.49
N LYS A 212 86.81 -21.88 -16.24
CA LYS A 212 87.79 -22.85 -15.70
C LYS A 212 87.70 -24.19 -16.43
N LEU A 213 86.50 -24.72 -16.64
CA LEU A 213 86.28 -25.95 -17.40
C LEU A 213 86.73 -25.82 -18.86
N GLU A 214 86.48 -24.66 -19.48
CA GLU A 214 86.96 -24.39 -20.84
C GLU A 214 88.50 -24.33 -20.88
N ALA A 215 89.14 -23.75 -19.86
CA ALA A 215 90.58 -23.73 -19.73
C ALA A 215 91.17 -25.15 -19.65
N GLU A 216 90.59 -26.03 -18.83
CA GLU A 216 90.99 -27.44 -18.75
C GLU A 216 90.85 -28.17 -20.09
N LYS A 217 89.75 -27.91 -20.81
CA LYS A 217 89.56 -28.43 -22.17
C LYS A 217 90.67 -27.99 -23.13
N TRP A 218 91.10 -26.72 -23.08
CA TRP A 218 92.18 -26.21 -23.92
C TRP A 218 93.56 -26.71 -23.48
N ARG A 219 93.76 -26.88 -22.18
CA ARG A 219 94.97 -27.44 -21.58
C ARG A 219 95.20 -28.86 -22.08
N ASN A 220 94.15 -29.68 -22.08
CA ASN A 220 94.18 -31.04 -22.64
C ASN A 220 94.51 -31.08 -24.14
N LYS A 221 94.30 -29.98 -24.87
CA LYS A 221 94.66 -29.84 -26.29
C LYS A 221 96.06 -29.22 -26.50
N GLY A 222 96.75 -28.83 -25.44
CA GLY A 222 98.06 -28.17 -25.52
C GLY A 222 98.03 -26.73 -26.06
N VAL A 223 96.87 -26.07 -26.08
CA VAL A 223 96.73 -24.70 -26.61
C VAL A 223 96.75 -23.67 -25.47
N TYR A 224 97.93 -23.46 -24.89
CA TYR A 224 98.11 -22.68 -23.65
C TYR A 224 97.71 -21.20 -23.74
N GLN A 225 97.73 -20.60 -24.94
CA GLN A 225 97.21 -19.25 -25.12
C GLN A 225 95.71 -19.15 -24.81
N ASN A 226 94.93 -20.17 -25.18
CA ASN A 226 93.51 -20.22 -24.89
C ASN A 226 93.27 -20.50 -23.40
N VAL A 227 94.10 -21.36 -22.81
CA VAL A 227 94.10 -21.63 -21.35
C VAL A 227 94.28 -20.33 -20.56
N LEU A 228 95.30 -19.54 -20.95
CA LEU A 228 95.57 -18.24 -20.36
C LEU A 228 94.36 -17.30 -20.48
N ALA A 229 93.78 -17.17 -21.67
CA ALA A 229 92.64 -16.30 -21.90
C ALA A 229 91.41 -16.69 -21.04
N CYS A 230 91.12 -17.99 -20.93
CA CYS A 230 90.03 -18.51 -20.10
C CYS A 230 90.28 -18.23 -18.61
N TYR A 231 91.48 -18.51 -18.10
CA TYR A 231 91.81 -18.24 -16.69
C TYR A 231 91.86 -16.73 -16.35
N VAL A 232 92.31 -15.88 -17.27
CA VAL A 232 92.25 -14.41 -17.11
C VAL A 232 90.81 -13.92 -17.02
N ARG A 233 89.89 -14.46 -17.83
CA ARG A 233 88.46 -14.14 -17.73
C ARG A 233 87.84 -14.62 -16.42
N ALA A 234 88.16 -15.86 -16.01
CA ALA A 234 87.74 -16.40 -14.72
C ALA A 234 88.24 -15.52 -13.56
N GLY A 235 89.52 -15.17 -13.55
CA GLY A 235 90.13 -14.35 -12.51
C GLY A 235 89.52 -12.95 -12.41
N ASN A 236 89.19 -12.31 -13.53
CA ASN A 236 88.47 -11.03 -13.52
C ASN A 236 87.10 -11.15 -12.83
N LEU A 237 86.33 -12.19 -13.14
CA LEU A 237 85.02 -12.44 -12.52
C LEU A 237 85.17 -12.79 -11.03
N GLU A 238 86.18 -13.56 -10.64
CA GLU A 238 86.46 -13.87 -9.25
C GLU A 238 86.83 -12.63 -8.42
N ILE A 239 87.62 -11.70 -8.99
CA ILE A 239 87.92 -10.40 -8.37
C ILE A 239 86.63 -9.60 -8.16
N GLU A 240 85.75 -9.53 -9.17
CA GLU A 240 84.45 -8.85 -9.06
C GLU A 240 83.56 -9.45 -7.98
N LEU A 241 83.60 -10.78 -7.82
CA LEU A 241 82.85 -11.52 -6.79
C LEU A 241 83.55 -11.53 -5.42
N LYS A 242 84.74 -10.93 -5.30
CA LYS A 242 85.59 -10.96 -4.09
C LYS A 242 85.94 -12.37 -3.63
N LEU A 243 86.10 -13.31 -4.57
CA LEU A 243 86.53 -14.69 -4.31
C LEU A 243 88.06 -14.78 -4.16
N ASN A 244 88.56 -15.91 -3.66
CA ASN A 244 89.98 -16.20 -3.64
C ASN A 244 90.46 -16.53 -5.07
N ILE A 245 91.48 -15.82 -5.56
CA ILE A 245 92.02 -15.97 -6.92
C ILE A 245 93.36 -16.71 -6.97
N GLU A 246 93.83 -17.25 -5.84
CA GLU A 246 95.15 -17.87 -5.72
C GLU A 246 95.35 -19.02 -6.71
N ASP A 247 94.38 -19.94 -6.79
CA ASP A 247 94.42 -21.06 -7.74
C ASP A 247 94.41 -20.57 -9.19
N THR A 248 93.61 -19.55 -9.49
CA THR A 248 93.52 -18.95 -10.83
C THR A 248 94.84 -18.28 -11.22
N ILE A 249 95.48 -17.54 -10.30
CA ILE A 249 96.81 -16.95 -10.49
C ILE A 249 97.86 -18.04 -10.76
N LYS A 250 97.84 -19.14 -10.00
CA LYS A 250 98.75 -20.27 -10.21
C LYS A 250 98.57 -20.89 -11.60
N ASN A 251 97.32 -21.10 -12.01
CA ASN A 251 96.99 -21.62 -13.33
C ASN A 251 97.38 -20.64 -14.46
N ILE A 252 97.28 -19.32 -14.24
CA ILE A 252 97.76 -18.29 -15.18
C ILE A 252 99.28 -18.35 -15.34
N LEU A 253 100.02 -18.45 -14.23
CA LEU A 253 101.49 -18.59 -14.26
C LEU A 253 101.91 -19.84 -15.00
N GLU A 254 101.29 -20.98 -14.71
CA GLU A 254 101.55 -22.24 -15.40
C GLU A 254 101.26 -22.13 -16.91
N ALA A 255 100.14 -21.50 -17.29
CA ALA A 255 99.79 -21.30 -18.69
C ALA A 255 100.79 -20.38 -19.41
N LEU A 256 101.30 -19.35 -18.73
CA LEU A 256 102.35 -18.46 -19.27
C LEU A 256 103.68 -19.17 -19.44
N GLU A 257 104.12 -19.96 -18.45
CA GLU A 257 105.36 -20.72 -18.50
C GLU A 257 105.36 -21.77 -19.64
N ASN A 258 104.18 -22.32 -19.98
CA ASN A 258 104.00 -23.26 -21.09
C ASN A 258 103.69 -22.59 -22.44
N SER A 259 103.53 -21.26 -22.49
CA SER A 259 103.25 -20.53 -23.72
C SER A 259 104.54 -20.06 -24.39
N SER A 260 104.71 -20.31 -25.68
CA SER A 260 105.89 -19.87 -26.44
C SER A 260 105.80 -18.42 -26.94
N ARG A 261 104.60 -17.86 -27.01
CA ARG A 261 104.31 -16.51 -27.53
C ARG A 261 102.99 -16.00 -26.97
N LEU A 262 102.77 -14.70 -27.00
CA LEU A 262 101.53 -14.07 -26.52
C LEU A 262 100.85 -13.29 -27.64
N SER A 263 99.56 -13.54 -27.89
CA SER A 263 98.79 -12.72 -28.83
C SER A 263 98.57 -11.32 -28.26
N ASN A 264 98.60 -10.29 -29.10
CA ASN A 264 98.30 -8.90 -28.70
C ASN A 264 96.92 -8.75 -27.98
N ALA A 265 95.92 -9.54 -28.39
CA ALA A 265 94.62 -9.53 -27.72
C ALA A 265 94.70 -10.09 -26.29
N TYR A 266 95.51 -11.13 -26.07
CA TYR A 266 95.67 -11.76 -24.76
C TYR A 266 96.61 -10.99 -23.85
N SER A 267 97.64 -10.33 -24.39
CA SER A 267 98.48 -9.42 -23.62
C SER A 267 97.66 -8.29 -23.04
N THR A 268 96.80 -7.66 -23.86
CA THR A 268 95.90 -6.59 -23.42
C THR A 268 94.99 -7.06 -22.28
N LEU A 269 94.34 -8.21 -22.43
CA LEU A 269 93.47 -8.78 -21.38
C LEU A 269 94.25 -9.13 -20.10
N LEU A 270 95.45 -9.69 -20.23
CA LEU A 270 96.29 -10.06 -19.11
C LEU A 270 96.76 -8.83 -18.32
N PHE A 271 97.20 -7.76 -18.99
CA PHE A 271 97.64 -6.54 -18.30
C PHE A 271 96.46 -5.84 -17.60
N GLN A 272 95.27 -5.80 -18.21
CA GLN A 272 94.07 -5.31 -17.53
C GLN A 272 93.71 -6.14 -16.29
N PHE A 273 93.93 -7.46 -16.33
CA PHE A 273 93.75 -8.31 -15.16
C PHE A 273 94.80 -8.03 -14.07
N ILE A 274 96.08 -7.93 -14.44
CA ILE A 274 97.20 -7.60 -13.53
C ILE A 274 96.94 -6.31 -12.75
N GLU A 275 96.40 -5.28 -13.39
CA GLU A 275 96.04 -4.01 -12.75
C GLU A 275 95.01 -4.20 -11.62
N LYS A 276 94.06 -5.13 -11.78
CA LYS A 276 92.98 -5.40 -10.82
C LYS A 276 93.37 -6.38 -9.70
N ILE A 277 94.50 -7.09 -9.80
CA ILE A 277 94.93 -8.04 -8.78
C ILE A 277 95.11 -7.32 -7.43
N PRO A 278 94.49 -7.80 -6.34
CA PRO A 278 94.67 -7.25 -5.00
C PRO A 278 96.13 -7.28 -4.53
N GLU A 279 96.56 -6.29 -3.75
CA GLU A 279 97.95 -6.15 -3.28
C GLU A 279 98.48 -7.36 -2.49
N LYS A 280 97.60 -8.14 -1.86
CA LYS A 280 97.98 -9.39 -1.16
C LYS A 280 98.65 -10.44 -2.07
N TYR A 281 98.54 -10.30 -3.40
CA TYR A 281 99.23 -11.14 -4.39
C TYR A 281 100.29 -10.36 -5.19
N SER A 282 100.92 -9.33 -4.61
CA SER A 282 101.92 -8.48 -5.29
C SER A 282 103.09 -9.28 -5.88
N ILE A 283 103.59 -10.27 -5.15
CA ILE A 283 104.69 -11.14 -5.60
C ILE A 283 104.29 -11.90 -6.88
N GLN A 284 103.10 -12.51 -6.87
CA GLN A 284 102.60 -13.23 -8.03
C GLN A 284 102.29 -12.27 -9.20
N LYS A 285 101.78 -11.07 -8.91
CA LYS A 285 101.52 -10.02 -9.89
C LYS A 285 102.80 -9.61 -10.61
N GLU A 286 103.89 -9.40 -9.88
CA GLU A 286 105.21 -9.10 -10.45
C GLU A 286 105.73 -10.26 -11.30
N LYS A 287 105.63 -11.50 -10.81
CA LYS A 287 106.03 -12.70 -11.54
C LYS A 287 105.27 -12.85 -12.88
N ILE A 288 103.94 -12.66 -12.86
CA ILE A 288 103.12 -12.69 -14.08
C ILE A 288 103.59 -11.61 -15.06
N ASN A 289 103.84 -10.38 -14.59
CA ASN A 289 104.26 -9.26 -15.43
C ASN A 289 105.65 -9.48 -16.06
N GLU A 290 106.59 -10.04 -15.29
CA GLU A 290 107.93 -10.39 -15.78
C GLU A 290 107.86 -11.44 -16.90
N ILE A 291 107.16 -12.56 -16.66
CA ILE A 291 107.01 -13.62 -17.66
C ILE A 291 106.28 -13.09 -18.90
N ALA A 292 105.19 -12.34 -18.72
CA ALA A 292 104.41 -11.80 -19.84
C ALA A 292 105.22 -10.87 -20.75
N ARG A 293 106.15 -10.06 -20.20
CA ARG A 293 107.03 -9.17 -20.99
C ARG A 293 108.16 -9.92 -21.68
N SER A 294 108.55 -11.09 -21.17
CA SER A 294 109.59 -11.92 -21.77
C SER A 294 109.11 -12.66 -23.03
N LEU A 295 107.80 -12.89 -23.18
CA LEU A 295 107.22 -13.61 -24.31
C LEU A 295 107.07 -12.69 -25.54
N PRO A 296 107.40 -13.17 -26.75
CA PRO A 296 107.22 -12.39 -27.97
C PRO A 296 105.73 -12.15 -28.25
N ILE A 297 105.38 -10.89 -28.53
CA ILE A 297 104.01 -10.49 -28.89
C ILE A 297 103.81 -10.69 -30.40
N GLN A 298 102.74 -11.41 -30.77
CA GLN A 298 102.29 -11.58 -32.15
C GLN A 298 100.88 -11.03 -32.39
#